data_AF-X1IGH1-F1
#
_entry.id   AF-X1IGH1-F1
#
_cell.length_a   1.000
_cell.length_b   1.000
_cell.length_c   1.000
_cell.angle_alpha   90.00
_cell.angle_beta   90.00
_cell.angle_gamma   90.00
#
_symmetry.space_group_name_H-M   'P 1'
#
loop_
_entity.id
_entity.type
_entity.pdbx_description
1 polymer ?
#
loop_
_entity_poly.entity_id
_entity_poly.type
_entity_poly.pdbx_seq_one_letter_code
_entity_poly.pdbx_strand_id
1 'polypeptide(L)'
;MKTITIILIILFLFVSCLFSFLITKKIFQKEPSQSEVIIEEDAVTPPEELPPDEEEEDKILPEDITKIEIYLDGDKNNGIFLGEAVYELSSKEAFLIYGDKAADSGYVLVWDNEEYTFEPGSTHYLYVYTYIPKYGWDYTRTKIQVPGEPGNAENIKMSVDSLRQNEVIKEDKKKELRISGWAADFNVTDSTGIDKVEIYLNGPKGFGKLLGEAKYGLERQDVADAFGNPNYLNSGYSFTYDASSFEPGSL
;
A
#
# COMPACT_ATOMS: atom_id res chain seq x y z
N MET A 1 19.57 11.66 -23.36
CA MET A 1 18.67 11.14 -22.30
C MET A 1 17.93 12.33 -21.73
N LYS A 2 16.61 12.38 -21.83
CA LYS A 2 15.83 13.44 -21.19
C LYS A 2 15.67 13.03 -19.73
N THR A 3 16.39 13.66 -18.83
CA THR A 3 16.21 13.49 -17.38
C THR A 3 14.81 14.02 -17.06
N ILE A 4 13.90 13.14 -16.66
CA ILE A 4 12.57 13.53 -16.20
C ILE A 4 12.74 13.84 -14.72
N THR A 5 12.79 15.12 -14.37
CA THR A 5 12.78 15.57 -12.97
C THR A 5 11.37 15.33 -12.42
N ILE A 6 11.20 14.33 -11.57
CA ILE A 6 9.93 14.04 -10.89
C ILE A 6 9.92 14.86 -9.60
N ILE A 7 9.21 15.98 -9.60
CA ILE A 7 8.95 16.74 -8.37
C ILE A 7 7.81 16.03 -7.63
N LEU A 8 8.14 15.34 -6.54
CA LEU A 8 7.14 14.67 -5.71
C LEU A 8 6.65 15.62 -4.62
N ILE A 9 5.54 16.32 -4.88
CA ILE A 9 4.85 17.12 -3.85
C ILE A 9 3.93 16.18 -3.08
N ILE A 10 4.37 15.76 -1.89
CA ILE A 10 3.61 14.85 -1.03
C ILE A 10 2.74 15.69 -0.08
N LEU A 11 1.44 15.77 -0.39
CA LEU A 11 0.41 16.33 0.49
C LEU A 11 -0.48 15.17 0.96
N PHE A 12 -0.28 14.64 2.17
CA PHE A 12 -1.11 13.55 2.71
C PHE A 12 -1.91 13.97 3.94
N LEU A 13 -3.16 13.50 3.97
CA LEU A 13 -4.29 14.07 4.70
C LEU A 13 -4.93 13.12 5.73
N PHE A 14 -4.26 12.05 6.13
CA PHE A 14 -4.88 11.02 6.98
C PHE A 14 -4.59 11.19 8.47
N VAL A 15 -5.33 12.11 9.08
CA VAL A 15 -5.51 12.18 10.55
C VAL A 15 -6.35 10.99 11.06
N SER A 16 -7.07 10.28 10.20
CA SER A 16 -8.04 9.25 10.62
C SER A 16 -7.46 7.98 11.22
N CYS A 17 -6.33 7.48 10.72
CA CYS A 17 -5.70 6.28 11.29
C CYS A 17 -5.02 6.57 12.62
N LEU A 18 -4.36 7.72 12.76
CA LEU A 18 -3.71 8.14 14.01
C LEU A 18 -4.72 8.27 15.16
N PHE A 19 -5.86 8.93 14.92
CA PHE A 19 -6.87 9.15 15.97
C PHE A 19 -7.66 7.88 16.33
N SER A 20 -7.93 6.99 15.37
CA SER A 20 -8.61 5.71 15.66
C SER A 20 -7.72 4.75 16.48
N PHE A 21 -6.41 4.77 16.23
CA PHE A 21 -5.44 3.93 16.92
C PHE A 21 -5.11 4.43 18.34
N LEU A 22 -5.06 5.75 18.55
CA LEU A 22 -4.91 6.35 19.89
C LEU A 22 -6.06 5.95 20.83
N ILE A 23 -7.30 5.86 20.32
CA ILE A 23 -8.45 5.35 21.08
C ILE A 23 -8.27 3.85 21.40
N THR A 24 -7.71 3.06 20.47
CA THR A 24 -7.54 1.61 20.65
C THR A 24 -6.43 1.28 21.65
N LYS A 25 -5.32 2.04 21.64
CA LYS A 25 -4.21 1.87 22.59
C LYS A 25 -4.60 2.31 24.02
N LYS A 26 -5.51 3.29 24.15
CA LYS A 26 -6.12 3.72 25.43
C LYS A 26 -6.93 2.59 26.09
N ILE A 27 -7.62 1.76 25.29
CA ILE A 27 -8.37 0.59 25.80
C ILE A 27 -7.41 -0.52 26.26
N PHE A 28 -6.29 -0.71 25.57
CA PHE A 28 -5.34 -1.79 25.89
C PHE A 28 -4.40 -1.48 27.07
N GLN A 29 -4.20 -0.21 27.42
CA GLN A 29 -3.44 0.19 28.62
C GLN A 29 -4.25 0.16 29.93
N LYS A 30 -5.58 0.01 29.86
CA LYS A 30 -6.38 -0.27 31.06
C LYS A 30 -6.30 -1.78 31.35
N GLU A 31 -5.20 -2.23 31.93
CA GLU A 31 -5.11 -3.59 32.47
C GLU A 31 -6.20 -3.80 33.55
N PRO A 32 -6.77 -5.01 33.66
CA PRO A 32 -7.82 -5.30 34.62
C PRO A 32 -7.23 -5.23 36.03
N SER A 33 -7.87 -4.46 36.91
CA SER A 33 -7.49 -4.44 38.32
C SER A 33 -7.52 -5.88 38.85
N GLN A 34 -6.39 -6.35 39.37
CA GLN A 34 -6.30 -7.60 40.10
C GLN A 34 -7.36 -7.63 41.21
N SER A 35 -8.33 -8.53 41.07
CA SER A 35 -9.16 -8.99 42.18
C SER A 35 -8.53 -10.26 42.74
N GLU A 36 -7.64 -10.11 43.72
CA GLU A 36 -7.25 -11.21 44.59
C GLU A 36 -8.22 -11.22 45.78
N VAL A 37 -9.11 -12.21 45.79
CA VAL A 37 -10.06 -12.45 46.88
C VAL A 37 -9.33 -13.23 47.97
N ILE A 38 -9.08 -12.60 49.12
CA ILE A 38 -9.02 -13.29 50.42
C ILE A 38 -9.75 -12.41 51.45
N ILE A 39 -10.75 -13.03 52.08
CA ILE A 39 -11.65 -12.48 53.09
C ILE A 39 -10.96 -12.57 54.45
N GLU A 40 -11.01 -11.51 55.26
CA GLU A 40 -11.32 -11.61 56.69
C GLU A 40 -11.84 -10.27 57.25
N GLU A 41 -12.87 -10.37 58.09
CA GLU A 41 -13.69 -9.30 58.69
C GLU A 41 -12.88 -8.38 59.63
N ASP A 42 -13.16 -7.07 59.67
CA ASP A 42 -13.82 -6.44 60.85
C ASP A 42 -14.13 -4.94 60.65
N ALA A 43 -15.19 -4.51 61.36
CA ALA A 43 -15.54 -3.15 61.80
C ALA A 43 -15.83 -1.99 60.82
N VAL A 44 -17.08 -1.54 60.91
CA VAL A 44 -17.77 -0.39 60.30
C VAL A 44 -17.07 0.97 60.50
N THR A 45 -16.88 1.72 59.40
CA THR A 45 -16.98 3.19 59.35
C THR A 45 -17.65 3.61 58.03
N PRO A 46 -18.56 4.61 58.01
CA PRO A 46 -19.14 5.10 56.76
C PRO A 46 -18.04 5.82 55.95
N PRO A 47 -17.94 5.61 54.62
CA PRO A 47 -16.98 6.35 53.81
C PRO A 47 -17.42 7.81 53.68
N GLU A 48 -16.47 8.71 53.90
CA GLU A 48 -16.54 10.12 53.56
C GLU A 48 -16.76 10.25 52.04
N GLU A 49 -17.80 10.98 51.61
CA GLU A 49 -18.08 11.24 50.19
C GLU A 49 -16.91 12.03 49.59
N LEU A 50 -16.07 11.34 48.82
CA LEU A 50 -15.13 11.99 47.89
C LEU A 50 -15.94 12.78 46.85
N PRO A 51 -15.57 14.03 46.54
CA PRO A 51 -16.22 14.75 45.46
C PRO A 51 -16.02 13.98 44.14
N PRO A 52 -16.98 14.06 43.20
CA PRO A 52 -16.87 13.33 41.95
C PRO A 52 -15.58 13.77 41.26
N ASP A 53 -14.71 12.79 40.98
CA ASP A 53 -13.56 12.96 40.10
C ASP A 53 -14.08 13.64 38.82
N GLU A 54 -13.71 14.90 38.64
CA GLU A 54 -13.82 15.55 37.35
C GLU A 54 -12.93 14.73 36.42
N GLU A 55 -13.54 13.83 35.64
CA GLU A 55 -12.88 13.22 34.49
C GLU A 55 -12.50 14.37 33.56
N GLU A 56 -11.29 14.92 33.74
CA GLU A 56 -10.64 15.72 32.72
C GLU A 56 -10.57 14.82 31.48
N GLU A 57 -11.48 15.05 30.53
CA GLU A 57 -11.36 14.51 29.19
C GLU A 57 -9.97 14.89 28.67
N ASP A 58 -9.03 13.93 28.71
CA ASP A 58 -7.72 14.01 28.07
C ASP A 58 -7.90 14.41 26.60
N LYS A 59 -7.91 15.71 26.34
CA LYS A 59 -7.89 16.28 25.00
C LYS A 59 -6.51 15.96 24.42
N ILE A 60 -6.45 14.99 23.51
CA ILE A 60 -5.28 14.84 22.65
C ILE A 60 -5.27 16.07 21.74
N LEU A 61 -4.33 16.97 21.99
CA LEU A 61 -4.16 18.21 21.25
C LEU A 61 -3.15 17.97 20.10
N PRO A 62 -3.30 18.66 18.96
CA PRO A 62 -2.37 18.57 17.83
C PRO A 62 -0.93 19.02 18.18
N GLU A 63 -0.77 19.64 19.36
CA GLU A 63 0.47 20.11 20.00
C GLU A 63 1.42 18.97 20.46
N ASP A 64 0.96 17.72 20.37
CA ASP A 64 1.72 16.56 20.84
C ASP A 64 2.69 16.00 19.77
N ILE A 65 2.57 16.37 18.50
CA ILE A 65 3.47 15.90 17.45
C ILE A 65 4.62 16.88 17.32
N THR A 66 5.85 16.40 17.56
CA THR A 66 7.05 17.25 17.53
C THR A 66 7.98 16.96 16.36
N LYS A 67 7.77 15.84 15.66
CA LYS A 67 8.58 15.47 14.50
C LYS A 67 7.83 14.52 13.56
N ILE A 68 8.01 14.72 12.26
CA ILE A 68 7.56 13.79 11.22
C ILE A 68 8.75 13.46 10.30
N GLU A 69 9.13 12.19 10.23
CA GLU A 69 10.22 11.70 9.38
C GLU A 69 9.67 10.75 8.32
N ILE A 70 10.12 10.90 7.07
CA ILE A 70 9.63 10.09 5.94
C ILE A 70 10.77 9.26 5.37
N TYR A 71 10.48 7.98 5.12
CA TYR A 71 11.41 7.01 4.55
C TYR A 71 10.78 6.33 3.32
N LEU A 72 11.63 5.94 2.37
CA LEU A 72 11.25 5.17 1.19
C LEU A 72 11.80 3.74 1.27
N ASP A 73 10.95 2.77 0.93
CA ASP A 73 11.25 1.33 0.83
C ASP A 73 11.88 0.68 2.05
N GLY A 74 11.56 1.18 3.24
CA GLY A 74 11.98 0.55 4.48
C GLY A 74 11.63 1.37 5.72
N ASP A 75 11.80 0.74 6.87
CA ASP A 75 11.67 1.38 8.18
C ASP A 75 12.83 2.35 8.49
N LYS A 76 12.83 2.96 9.68
CA LYS A 76 13.89 3.92 10.08
C LYS A 76 15.32 3.39 9.98
N ASN A 77 15.52 2.07 10.01
CA ASN A 77 16.85 1.45 10.01
C ASN A 77 17.29 0.98 8.62
N ASN A 78 16.33 0.62 7.76
CA ASN A 78 16.61 -0.03 6.48
C ASN A 78 16.15 0.78 5.26
N GLY A 79 15.31 1.80 5.46
CA GLY A 79 14.76 2.64 4.40
C GLY A 79 15.66 3.82 4.03
N ILE A 80 15.38 4.40 2.86
CA ILE A 80 16.02 5.62 2.39
C ILE A 80 15.35 6.80 3.10
N PHE A 81 16.09 7.51 3.94
CA PHE A 81 15.57 8.70 4.62
C PHE A 81 15.35 9.84 3.61
N LEU A 82 14.10 10.27 3.46
CA LEU A 82 13.72 11.36 2.55
C LEU A 82 13.83 12.73 3.22
N GLY A 83 13.60 12.79 4.53
CA GLY A 83 13.71 14.03 5.30
C GLY A 83 12.70 14.14 6.44
N GLU A 84 12.84 15.23 7.19
CA GLU A 84 11.89 15.67 8.21
C GLU A 84 10.88 16.63 7.56
N ALA A 85 9.58 16.33 7.69
CA ALA A 85 8.51 17.14 7.11
C ALA A 85 8.24 18.39 7.95
N VAL A 86 7.84 19.48 7.28
CA VAL A 86 7.31 20.67 7.95
C VAL A 86 5.89 20.35 8.42
N TYR A 87 5.67 20.35 9.73
CA TYR A 87 4.37 20.12 10.37
C TYR A 87 3.71 21.45 10.76
N GLU A 88 2.52 21.39 11.37
CA GLU A 88 1.71 22.54 11.79
C GLU A 88 1.15 23.37 10.63
N LEU A 89 0.89 22.71 9.49
CA LEU A 89 0.27 23.36 8.34
C LEU A 89 -1.26 23.27 8.42
N SER A 90 -1.94 24.31 7.98
CA SER A 90 -3.39 24.30 7.90
C SER A 90 -3.89 23.21 6.95
N SER A 91 -4.82 22.38 7.43
CA SER A 91 -5.49 21.31 6.72
C SER A 91 -7.00 21.50 6.79
N LYS A 92 -7.56 22.02 5.70
CA LYS A 92 -9.01 22.22 5.58
C LYS A 92 -9.79 20.91 5.71
N GLU A 93 -9.28 19.81 5.19
CA GLU A 93 -9.96 18.51 5.30
C GLU A 93 -9.90 17.95 6.72
N ALA A 94 -8.74 18.04 7.38
CA ALA A 94 -8.64 17.61 8.78
C ALA A 94 -9.54 18.44 9.69
N PHE A 95 -9.63 19.75 9.46
CA PHE A 95 -10.60 20.62 10.12
C PHE A 95 -12.05 20.15 9.88
N LEU A 96 -12.41 19.84 8.64
CA LEU A 96 -13.78 19.40 8.31
C LEU A 96 -14.15 18.07 8.97
N ILE A 97 -13.18 17.17 9.18
CA ILE A 97 -13.43 15.83 9.73
C ILE A 97 -13.33 15.81 11.28
N TYR A 98 -12.35 16.51 11.85
CA TYR A 98 -11.98 16.43 13.27
C TYR A 98 -12.16 17.76 14.04
N GLY A 99 -12.58 18.82 13.36
CA GLY A 99 -12.77 20.15 13.94
C GLY A 99 -11.46 20.88 14.21
N ASP A 100 -11.52 21.92 15.04
CA ASP A 100 -10.40 22.81 15.36
C ASP A 100 -9.15 22.07 15.85
N LYS A 101 -9.34 20.93 16.53
CA LYS A 101 -8.25 20.11 17.08
C LYS A 101 -7.33 19.50 16.02
N ALA A 102 -7.72 19.47 14.75
CA ALA A 102 -6.86 19.00 13.67
C ALA A 102 -6.71 20.04 12.55
N ALA A 103 -7.12 21.28 12.79
CA ALA A 103 -7.09 22.32 11.76
C ALA A 103 -5.68 22.58 11.23
N ASP A 104 -4.66 22.44 12.10
CA ASP A 104 -3.26 22.67 11.76
C ASP A 104 -2.44 21.38 11.78
N SER A 105 -3.06 20.21 11.63
CA SER A 105 -2.34 18.92 11.63
C SER A 105 -1.74 18.56 10.27
N GLY A 106 -1.70 19.49 9.32
CA GLY A 106 -1.12 19.27 7.99
C GLY A 106 0.40 19.22 8.07
N TYR A 107 1.00 18.48 7.14
CA TYR A 107 2.44 18.47 6.96
C TYR A 107 2.81 18.40 5.47
N VAL A 108 4.02 18.84 5.15
CA VAL A 108 4.57 18.73 3.81
C VAL A 108 6.04 18.37 3.88
N LEU A 109 6.45 17.42 3.03
CA LEU A 109 7.83 17.21 2.67
C LEU A 109 7.96 17.48 1.18
N VAL A 110 8.81 18.44 0.83
CA VAL A 110 9.25 18.63 -0.55
C VAL A 110 10.58 17.89 -0.68
N TRP A 111 10.54 16.78 -1.41
CA TRP A 111 11.73 15.99 -1.69
C TRP A 111 12.12 16.19 -3.14
N ASP A 112 13.23 16.89 -3.34
CA ASP A 112 13.88 17.07 -4.63
C ASP A 112 15.16 16.24 -4.63
N ASN A 113 15.23 15.25 -5.51
CA ASN A 113 16.38 14.38 -5.60
C ASN A 113 16.66 14.04 -7.07
N GLU A 114 17.89 14.34 -7.49
CA GLU A 114 18.37 14.01 -8.83
C GLU A 114 19.07 12.64 -8.88
N GLU A 115 19.41 12.06 -7.72
CA GLU A 115 20.19 10.82 -7.63
C GLU A 115 19.33 9.56 -7.58
N TYR A 116 18.07 9.66 -7.13
CA TYR A 116 17.16 8.52 -7.04
C TYR A 116 16.10 8.58 -8.13
N THR A 117 16.10 7.58 -9.00
CA THR A 117 15.09 7.43 -10.06
C THR A 117 14.05 6.40 -9.63
N PHE A 118 12.79 6.82 -9.63
CA PHE A 118 11.66 5.89 -9.57
C PHE A 118 11.59 5.11 -10.87
N GLU A 119 11.98 3.85 -10.80
CA GLU A 119 12.07 3.01 -11.99
C GLU A 119 10.68 2.67 -12.53
N PRO A 120 10.43 2.74 -13.85
CA PRO A 120 9.11 2.42 -14.40
C PRO A 120 8.63 1.01 -14.01
N GLY A 121 7.40 0.95 -13.52
CA GLY A 121 6.71 -0.30 -13.16
C GLY A 121 7.13 -0.89 -11.82
N SER A 122 7.93 -0.16 -11.05
CA SER A 122 8.26 -0.52 -9.68
C SER A 122 7.09 -0.24 -8.73
N THR A 123 7.11 -0.95 -7.60
CA THR A 123 6.28 -0.66 -6.43
C THR A 123 7.19 -0.21 -5.31
N HIS A 124 6.84 0.91 -4.71
CA HIS A 124 7.54 1.49 -3.57
C HIS A 124 6.59 1.66 -2.39
N TYR A 125 7.16 1.77 -1.20
CA TYR A 125 6.41 2.12 0.01
C TYR A 125 7.03 3.33 0.69
N LEU A 126 6.21 4.34 0.97
CA LEU A 126 6.60 5.40 1.88
C LEU A 126 6.20 5.03 3.29
N TYR A 127 7.10 5.26 4.24
CA TYR A 127 6.88 5.12 5.66
C TYR A 127 6.93 6.51 6.29
N VAL A 128 5.82 6.95 6.88
CA VAL A 128 5.70 8.25 7.54
C VAL A 128 5.69 8.01 9.03
N TYR A 129 6.80 8.32 9.68
CA TYR A 129 6.98 8.23 11.12
C TYR A 129 6.61 9.55 11.79
N THR A 130 5.83 9.47 12.86
CA THR A 130 5.43 10.61 13.69
C THR A 130 5.93 10.40 15.10
N TYR A 131 6.62 11.38 15.68
CA TYR A 131 7.07 11.34 17.06
C TYR A 131 6.16 12.18 17.94
N ILE A 132 5.60 11.52 18.95
CA ILE A 132 4.83 12.16 20.01
C ILE A 132 5.59 11.98 21.32
N PRO A 133 6.05 13.03 22.02
CA PRO A 133 6.88 12.88 23.22
C PRO A 133 6.28 11.98 24.29
N LYS A 134 4.95 12.00 24.42
CA LYS A 134 4.20 11.16 25.36
C LYS A 134 4.17 9.67 24.97
N TYR A 135 4.19 9.34 23.67
CA TYR A 135 3.90 8.00 23.16
C TYR A 135 5.04 7.34 22.37
N GLY A 136 6.07 8.11 22.03
CA GLY A 136 7.18 7.67 21.19
C GLY A 136 6.87 7.78 19.69
N TRP A 137 7.60 6.99 18.89
CA TRP A 137 7.42 6.91 17.45
C TRP A 137 6.23 6.02 17.09
N ASP A 138 5.39 6.51 16.20
CA ASP A 138 4.39 5.72 15.49
C ASP A 138 4.58 5.92 13.98
N TYR A 139 3.99 5.06 13.15
CA TYR A 139 4.09 5.22 11.70
C TYR A 139 2.89 4.68 10.91
N THR A 140 2.73 5.24 9.72
CA THR A 140 1.88 4.68 8.67
C THR A 140 2.71 4.42 7.42
N ARG A 141 2.23 3.56 6.52
CA ARG A 141 2.85 3.35 5.21
C ARG A 141 1.86 3.49 4.07
N THR A 142 2.32 4.03 2.95
CA THR A 142 1.53 4.14 1.71
C THR A 142 2.27 3.51 0.54
N LYS A 143 1.53 2.86 -0.36
CA LYS A 143 2.06 2.21 -1.56
C LYS A 143 2.09 3.22 -2.70
N ILE A 144 3.25 3.39 -3.33
CA ILE A 144 3.41 4.12 -4.58
C ILE A 144 3.66 3.09 -5.68
N GLN A 145 2.84 3.13 -6.72
CA GLN A 145 3.10 2.34 -7.94
C GLN A 145 3.57 3.29 -9.02
N VAL A 146 4.81 3.08 -9.47
CA VAL A 146 5.34 3.79 -10.63
C VAL A 146 4.84 3.03 -11.84
N PRO A 147 4.12 3.65 -12.78
CA PRO A 147 3.68 2.97 -13.99
C PRO A 147 4.88 2.44 -14.77
N GLY A 148 4.75 1.27 -15.41
CA GLY A 148 5.72 0.80 -16.40
C GLY A 148 5.86 1.78 -17.55
N GLU A 149 6.94 1.69 -18.33
CA GLU A 149 7.20 2.61 -19.45
C GLU A 149 5.93 2.84 -20.31
N PRO A 150 5.67 4.09 -20.76
CA PRO A 150 4.59 4.39 -21.69
C PRO A 150 4.80 3.80 -23.10
N GLY A 151 5.85 3.01 -23.31
CA GLY A 151 6.26 2.46 -24.60
C GLY A 151 5.41 1.29 -25.13
N ASN A 152 4.22 1.05 -24.59
CA ASN A 152 3.30 0.13 -25.24
C ASN A 152 2.83 0.78 -26.53
N ALA A 153 3.04 0.09 -27.65
CA ALA A 153 2.32 0.41 -28.87
C ALA A 153 0.82 0.33 -28.53
N GLU A 154 0.08 1.45 -28.58
CA GLU A 154 -1.34 1.52 -28.12
C GLU A 154 -2.25 0.49 -28.80
N ASN A 155 -1.79 -0.05 -29.93
CA ASN A 155 -2.39 -1.12 -30.72
C ASN A 155 -2.22 -2.52 -30.15
N ILE A 156 -1.20 -2.79 -29.34
CA ILE A 156 -1.05 -4.10 -28.69
C ILE A 156 -1.99 -4.16 -27.50
N LYS A 157 -3.02 -5.01 -27.60
CA LYS A 157 -3.94 -5.29 -26.51
C LYS A 157 -3.65 -6.64 -25.93
N MET A 158 -3.76 -6.74 -24.61
CA MET A 158 -3.58 -7.98 -23.88
C MET A 158 -4.51 -8.05 -22.68
N SER A 159 -4.80 -9.26 -22.25
CA SER A 159 -5.58 -9.55 -21.05
C SER A 159 -4.92 -10.67 -20.27
N VAL A 160 -5.00 -10.58 -18.94
CA VAL A 160 -4.71 -11.68 -18.03
C VAL A 160 -6.06 -12.16 -17.50
N ASP A 161 -6.50 -13.33 -17.95
CA ASP A 161 -7.84 -13.86 -17.66
C ASP A 161 -7.86 -14.71 -16.37
N SER A 162 -6.72 -15.31 -16.04
CA SER A 162 -6.48 -16.04 -14.79
C SER A 162 -5.99 -15.11 -13.68
N LEU A 163 -6.21 -15.46 -12.41
CA LEU A 163 -5.77 -14.66 -11.26
C LEU A 163 -6.48 -13.30 -11.23
N ARG A 164 -7.60 -13.25 -10.53
CA ARG A 164 -8.34 -11.99 -10.39
C ARG A 164 -7.52 -11.03 -9.52
N GLN A 165 -7.72 -9.74 -9.76
CA GLN A 165 -7.17 -8.72 -8.86
C GLN A 165 -7.61 -9.02 -7.42
N ASN A 166 -6.64 -9.05 -6.50
CA ASN A 166 -6.82 -9.40 -5.09
C ASN A 166 -7.30 -10.84 -4.82
N GLU A 167 -7.18 -11.76 -5.77
CA GLU A 167 -7.44 -13.18 -5.52
C GLU A 167 -6.43 -13.74 -4.52
N VAL A 168 -6.93 -14.36 -3.44
CA VAL A 168 -6.09 -15.08 -2.50
C VAL A 168 -5.71 -16.43 -3.10
N ILE A 169 -4.43 -16.60 -3.41
CA ILE A 169 -3.88 -17.88 -3.88
C ILE A 169 -3.69 -18.80 -2.67
N LYS A 170 -4.47 -19.87 -2.63
CA LYS A 170 -4.37 -20.90 -1.59
C LYS A 170 -3.15 -21.78 -1.80
N GLU A 171 -2.66 -22.36 -0.71
CA GLU A 171 -1.44 -23.19 -0.68
C GLU A 171 -1.46 -24.33 -1.70
N ASP A 172 -2.61 -24.99 -1.85
CA ASP A 172 -2.83 -26.10 -2.79
C ASP A 172 -2.72 -25.70 -4.27
N LYS A 173 -2.87 -24.40 -4.57
CA LYS A 173 -2.74 -23.85 -5.93
C LYS A 173 -1.36 -23.31 -6.25
N LYS A 174 -0.46 -23.15 -5.26
CA LYS A 174 0.86 -22.54 -5.47
C LYS A 174 1.75 -23.34 -6.42
N LYS A 175 1.72 -24.67 -6.30
CA LYS A 175 2.61 -25.56 -7.07
C LYS A 175 2.42 -25.47 -8.59
N GLU A 176 1.19 -25.18 -9.03
CA GLU A 176 0.83 -25.09 -10.44
C GLU A 176 -0.03 -23.85 -10.69
N LEU A 177 0.52 -22.69 -10.33
CA LEU A 177 -0.15 -21.42 -10.53
C LEU A 177 -0.25 -21.13 -12.03
N ARG A 178 -1.47 -21.25 -12.57
CA ARG A 178 -1.73 -21.00 -13.99
C ARG A 178 -1.97 -19.52 -14.26
N ILE A 179 -1.19 -18.99 -15.20
CA ILE A 179 -1.30 -17.64 -15.75
C ILE A 179 -1.66 -17.76 -17.23
N SER A 180 -2.82 -17.26 -17.64
CA SER A 180 -3.33 -17.37 -19.00
C SER A 180 -4.14 -16.16 -19.41
N GLY A 181 -4.22 -15.93 -20.71
CA GLY A 181 -4.93 -14.79 -21.27
C GLY A 181 -4.86 -14.76 -22.78
N TRP A 182 -4.91 -13.57 -23.35
CA TRP A 182 -4.73 -13.34 -24.78
C TRP A 182 -3.92 -12.07 -25.04
N ALA A 183 -3.25 -12.01 -26.19
CA ALA A 183 -2.57 -10.81 -26.68
C ALA A 183 -2.69 -10.74 -28.20
N ALA A 184 -2.92 -9.55 -28.75
CA ALA A 184 -2.94 -9.30 -30.19
C ALA A 184 -2.57 -7.85 -30.50
N ASP A 185 -1.87 -7.65 -31.62
CA ASP A 185 -1.60 -6.36 -32.22
C ASP A 185 -2.75 -5.97 -33.17
N PHE A 186 -3.42 -4.86 -32.89
CA PHE A 186 -4.58 -4.39 -33.64
C PHE A 186 -4.23 -3.67 -34.94
N ASN A 187 -2.95 -3.38 -35.20
CA ASN A 187 -2.48 -2.83 -36.46
C ASN A 187 -2.07 -3.91 -37.47
N VAL A 188 -1.92 -5.16 -37.04
CA VAL A 188 -1.61 -6.29 -37.92
C VAL A 188 -2.92 -6.94 -38.36
N THR A 189 -3.07 -7.15 -39.68
CA THR A 189 -4.35 -7.55 -40.29
C THR A 189 -4.40 -9.00 -40.77
N ASP A 190 -3.29 -9.73 -40.74
CA ASP A 190 -3.13 -11.07 -41.31
C ASP A 190 -2.61 -12.12 -40.31
N SER A 191 -2.37 -11.70 -39.06
CA SER A 191 -1.96 -12.55 -37.95
C SER A 191 -2.35 -11.88 -36.63
N THR A 192 -1.95 -12.46 -35.50
CA THR A 192 -2.08 -11.79 -34.20
C THR A 192 -1.03 -10.69 -34.02
N GLY A 193 0.04 -10.66 -34.83
CA GLY A 193 1.15 -9.71 -34.70
C GLY A 193 2.00 -9.86 -33.44
N ILE A 194 1.84 -10.94 -32.67
CA ILE A 194 2.59 -11.20 -31.44
C ILE A 194 3.60 -12.32 -31.66
N ASP A 195 4.87 -12.03 -31.41
CA ASP A 195 5.94 -13.01 -31.51
C ASP A 195 6.06 -13.87 -30.25
N LYS A 196 5.94 -13.26 -29.06
CA LYS A 196 6.05 -13.95 -27.76
C LYS A 196 5.36 -13.20 -26.64
N VAL A 197 5.09 -13.93 -25.55
CA VAL A 197 4.56 -13.39 -24.29
C VAL A 197 5.50 -13.80 -23.15
N GLU A 198 6.06 -12.82 -22.45
CA GLU A 198 6.93 -13.03 -21.28
C GLU A 198 6.20 -12.64 -20.01
N ILE A 199 6.32 -13.44 -18.95
CA ILE A 199 5.67 -13.20 -17.66
C ILE A 199 6.71 -12.73 -16.65
N TYR A 200 6.44 -11.58 -16.03
CA TYR A 200 7.31 -10.98 -15.02
C TYR A 200 6.58 -10.86 -13.67
N LEU A 201 7.32 -11.05 -12.60
CA LEU A 201 6.86 -10.88 -11.22
C LEU A 201 7.42 -9.58 -10.63
N ASN A 202 6.57 -8.85 -9.90
CA ASN A 202 6.93 -7.64 -9.14
C ASN A 202 7.57 -6.52 -9.97
N GLY A 203 7.19 -6.42 -11.24
CA GLY A 203 7.61 -5.32 -12.10
C GLY A 203 7.60 -5.71 -13.59
N PRO A 204 7.84 -4.74 -14.48
CA PRO A 204 7.91 -4.96 -15.92
C PRO A 204 9.27 -5.53 -16.33
N LYS A 205 9.40 -5.85 -17.62
CA LYS A 205 10.68 -6.20 -18.22
C LYS A 205 11.76 -5.16 -17.91
N GLY A 206 12.95 -5.63 -17.50
CA GLY A 206 14.06 -4.79 -17.07
C GLY A 206 14.17 -4.65 -15.54
N PHE A 207 13.06 -4.81 -14.81
CA PHE A 207 13.02 -4.68 -13.35
C PHE A 207 12.46 -5.92 -12.65
N GLY A 208 11.29 -6.37 -13.09
CA GLY A 208 10.63 -7.55 -12.56
C GLY A 208 11.46 -8.82 -12.78
N LYS A 209 11.22 -9.81 -11.92
CA LYS A 209 11.80 -11.13 -12.08
C LYS A 209 11.11 -11.83 -13.25
N LEU A 210 11.85 -12.13 -14.32
CA LEU A 210 11.33 -12.99 -15.39
C LEU A 210 10.97 -14.36 -14.80
N LEU A 211 9.70 -14.73 -14.92
CA LEU A 211 9.22 -16.07 -14.56
C LEU A 211 9.41 -17.04 -15.74
N GLY A 212 9.22 -16.56 -16.97
CA GLY A 212 9.44 -17.34 -18.18
C GLY A 212 8.64 -16.83 -19.37
N GLU A 213 8.78 -17.53 -20.49
CA GLU A 213 8.01 -17.31 -21.70
C GLU A 213 6.76 -18.21 -21.69
N ALA A 214 5.59 -17.63 -21.95
CA ALA A 214 4.33 -18.35 -22.02
C ALA A 214 4.19 -19.09 -23.35
N LYS A 215 3.49 -20.24 -23.33
CA LYS A 215 3.07 -20.89 -24.57
C LYS A 215 2.00 -20.02 -25.23
N TYR A 216 2.36 -19.37 -26.33
CA TYR A 216 1.48 -18.55 -27.16
C TYR A 216 0.90 -19.35 -28.34
N GLY A 217 -0.15 -18.84 -28.99
CA GLY A 217 -0.79 -19.50 -30.14
C GLY A 217 -1.96 -20.41 -29.77
N LEU A 218 -2.57 -20.22 -28.59
CA LEU A 218 -3.73 -21.01 -28.14
C LEU A 218 -5.03 -20.45 -28.70
N GLU A 219 -5.98 -21.34 -28.99
CA GLU A 219 -7.28 -20.96 -29.56
C GLU A 219 -8.13 -20.12 -28.59
N ARG A 220 -8.70 -19.04 -29.12
CA ARG A 220 -9.52 -18.02 -28.47
C ARG A 220 -10.59 -17.50 -29.44
N GLN A 221 -11.56 -18.35 -29.73
CA GLN A 221 -12.70 -17.99 -30.58
C GLN A 221 -13.47 -16.79 -30.02
N ASP A 222 -13.58 -16.70 -28.69
CA ASP A 222 -14.21 -15.58 -27.99
C ASP A 222 -13.53 -14.23 -28.28
N VAL A 223 -12.20 -14.22 -28.43
CA VAL A 223 -11.44 -13.02 -28.79
C VAL A 223 -11.64 -12.65 -30.26
N ALA A 224 -11.59 -13.65 -31.15
CA ALA A 224 -11.85 -13.44 -32.57
C ALA A 224 -13.25 -12.86 -32.81
N ASP A 225 -14.27 -13.40 -32.12
CA ASP A 225 -15.65 -12.95 -32.21
C ASP A 225 -15.84 -11.56 -31.60
N ALA A 226 -15.27 -11.29 -30.42
CA ALA A 226 -15.41 -10.00 -29.72
C ALA A 226 -14.84 -8.83 -30.54
N PHE A 227 -13.80 -9.07 -31.32
CA PHE A 227 -13.17 -8.05 -32.16
C PHE A 227 -13.51 -8.19 -33.65
N GLY A 228 -14.33 -9.17 -34.04
CA GLY A 228 -14.71 -9.40 -35.44
C GLY A 228 -13.55 -9.69 -36.38
N ASN A 229 -12.45 -10.27 -35.88
CA ASN A 229 -11.24 -10.54 -36.66
C ASN A 229 -10.79 -12.00 -36.48
N PRO A 230 -10.94 -12.85 -37.50
CA PRO A 230 -10.59 -14.28 -37.41
C PRO A 230 -9.09 -14.52 -37.20
N ASN A 231 -8.22 -13.57 -37.54
CA ASN A 231 -6.78 -13.70 -37.30
C ASN A 231 -6.43 -13.75 -35.80
N TYR A 232 -7.35 -13.33 -34.92
CA TYR A 232 -7.16 -13.39 -33.48
C TYR A 232 -7.55 -14.74 -32.86
N LEU A 233 -7.90 -15.74 -33.68
CA LEU A 233 -8.20 -17.09 -33.19
C LEU A 233 -7.06 -17.66 -32.36
N ASN A 234 -5.80 -17.46 -32.75
CA ASN A 234 -4.64 -18.01 -32.03
C ASN A 234 -3.98 -16.99 -31.09
N SER A 235 -4.76 -16.07 -30.53
CA SER A 235 -4.26 -14.99 -29.66
C SER A 235 -3.99 -15.42 -28.21
N GLY A 236 -4.35 -16.66 -27.84
CA GLY A 236 -4.27 -17.13 -26.47
C GLY A 236 -2.85 -17.49 -26.01
N TYR A 237 -2.61 -17.32 -24.71
CA TYR A 237 -1.40 -17.82 -24.06
C TYR A 237 -1.68 -18.53 -22.73
N SER A 238 -0.77 -19.41 -22.32
CA SER A 238 -0.78 -20.04 -21.00
C SER A 238 0.64 -20.30 -20.50
N PHE A 239 0.83 -20.10 -19.21
CA PHE A 239 2.06 -20.32 -18.47
C PHE A 239 1.71 -20.94 -17.11
N THR A 240 2.55 -21.85 -16.62
CA THR A 240 2.39 -22.46 -15.29
C THR A 240 3.65 -22.19 -14.48
N TYR A 241 3.47 -21.70 -13.26
CA TYR A 241 4.55 -21.34 -12.36
C TYR A 241 4.45 -22.09 -11.04
N ASP A 242 5.58 -22.59 -10.54
CA ASP A 242 5.67 -23.10 -9.17
C ASP A 242 5.94 -21.95 -8.21
N ALA A 243 4.87 -21.47 -7.57
CA ALA A 243 4.87 -20.40 -6.58
C ALA A 243 5.03 -20.91 -5.15
N SER A 244 5.46 -22.17 -4.93
CA SER A 244 5.58 -22.75 -3.58
C SER A 244 6.56 -21.99 -2.67
N SER A 245 7.47 -21.20 -3.24
CA SER A 245 8.40 -20.34 -2.51
C SER A 245 7.80 -18.99 -2.07
N PHE A 246 6.56 -18.68 -2.42
CA PHE A 246 5.93 -17.42 -2.01
C PHE A 246 5.44 -17.50 -0.57
N GLU A 247 5.89 -16.57 0.26
CA GLU A 247 5.50 -16.48 1.66
C GLU A 247 4.03 -16.05 1.80
N PRO A 248 3.31 -16.53 2.83
CA PRO A 248 1.95 -16.05 3.13
C PRO A 248 1.90 -14.52 3.26
N GLY A 249 0.94 -13.88 2.58
CA GLY A 249 0.78 -12.42 2.63
C GLY A 249 1.77 -11.63 1.77
N SER A 250 2.60 -12.30 0.95
CA SER A 250 3.34 -11.64 -0.11
C SER A 250 2.37 -10.94 -1.07
N LEU A 251 2.66 -9.67 -1.37
CA LEU A 251 1.89 -8.81 -2.30
C LEU A 251 2.53 -8.79 -3.69
#